data_AF-A0AAV0MXH2-F1
#
_entry.id   AF-A0AAV0MXH2-F1
#
_cell.length_a   1.000
_cell.length_b   1.000
_cell.length_c   1.000
_cell.angle_alpha   90.00
_cell.angle_beta   90.00
_cell.angle_gamma   90.00
#
_symmetry.space_group_name_H-M   'P 1'
#
loop_
_entity.id
_entity.type
_entity.pdbx_description
1 polymer ?
#
loop_
_entity_poly.entity_id
_entity_poly.type
_entity_poly.pdbx_seq_one_letter_code
_entity_poly.pdbx_strand_id
1 'polypeptide(L)'
;MSKIVRSIETLPGNQQQSPVVLGSSDSDDANKKLPWVREEKVVRYRLKKDKVVTQAELVLDQDLLERLRAEAARMRIWVKVKKLGVTQRVVDEIKSAWETNELAMAKFDLPLCRNMDRAREIVELKTGGLVVWTWKDSLVVYRGCNYEVAKNSGISNMVDDDIYGIPGEELSLFQREGDRLLEGLGPRFVDWWMPKPLPVDADLLPEVVPGYMPPSRRWPPYGRPQLKDTELTSLRKLARILPTHFVLGRNRRLQGLAFAILKLWQNSNIAKIAIKWGVPNTDNEQMANELKRLTGGVLLLRNKFFIILYRGKDYLPSEVATLVSERETEIRRCHLDEESSRKKAADSVHIVVDPSLNSSKTGTLDEFRDIQNKFGGLVKGKKENELQLEAEKANLERELRIQERKLFILEMKIENSMRELTKLNSEWVPAENDADREILTDEERECFRKIAQKLRSSLVLGRRGVFDGVVEGLYQHWKHREVVKVITMQRTFTQVIYTAKSLEAESGGILVSVEKLSKGHAIILYRGKNYRRPQKFHSENLLTKREALQRSILMQRIGSLKFFAHQRRQAITNMRSELEQLQKSEERNGISKYVNQ
;
A
#
# COMPACT_ATOMS: atom_id res chain seq x y z
N MET A 1 10.56 76.98 -32.52
CA MET A 1 10.26 75.77 -31.73
C MET A 1 9.27 76.14 -30.65
N SER A 2 8.02 75.70 -30.84
CA SER A 2 6.82 75.84 -29.99
C SER A 2 7.11 75.76 -28.48
N LYS A 3 6.69 76.76 -27.68
CA LYS A 3 5.35 76.94 -27.02
C LYS A 3 4.91 75.73 -26.18
N ILE A 4 4.25 75.84 -25.02
CA ILE A 4 4.07 76.82 -23.92
C ILE A 4 3.35 76.00 -22.83
N VAL A 5 3.79 76.11 -21.56
CA VAL A 5 3.04 76.28 -20.29
C VAL A 5 1.63 75.64 -20.18
N ARG A 6 1.39 74.82 -19.13
CA ARG A 6 0.57 75.23 -17.95
C ARG A 6 0.44 74.13 -16.88
N SER A 7 0.84 74.56 -15.69
CA SER A 7 0.63 74.02 -14.35
C SER A 7 -0.83 74.14 -13.88
N ILE A 8 -1.06 73.70 -12.63
CA ILE A 8 -2.02 74.16 -11.59
C ILE A 8 -3.07 73.10 -11.20
N GLU A 9 -2.85 72.40 -10.07
CA GLU A 9 -3.44 72.62 -8.71
C GLU A 9 -4.80 71.87 -8.59
N THR A 10 -5.29 71.31 -7.48
CA THR A 10 -5.25 71.61 -6.03
C THR A 10 -5.67 70.34 -5.24
N LEU A 11 -5.14 70.19 -4.02
CA LEU A 11 -5.62 69.34 -2.90
C LEU A 11 -6.95 69.94 -2.30
N PRO A 12 -7.46 69.62 -1.07
CA PRO A 12 -7.27 68.50 -0.11
C PRO A 12 -8.64 67.98 0.47
N GLY A 13 -8.63 67.09 1.47
CA GLY A 13 -9.80 66.96 2.37
C GLY A 13 -9.88 65.73 3.27
N ASN A 14 -9.24 65.79 4.44
CA ASN A 14 -9.36 64.88 5.59
C ASN A 14 -10.82 64.76 6.11
N GLN A 15 -11.18 63.61 6.74
CA GLN A 15 -11.42 63.50 8.18
C GLN A 15 -11.94 62.11 8.60
N GLN A 16 -11.45 61.67 9.76
CA GLN A 16 -11.83 60.48 10.53
C GLN A 16 -13.22 60.65 11.17
N GLN A 17 -13.96 59.55 11.32
CA GLN A 17 -14.78 59.22 12.50
C GLN A 17 -15.24 57.75 12.44
N SER A 18 -15.05 57.02 13.54
CA SER A 18 -15.65 55.70 13.84
C SER A 18 -16.90 55.92 14.74
N PRO A 19 -17.66 54.90 15.18
CA PRO A 19 -18.14 53.65 14.56
C PRO A 19 -19.68 53.47 14.71
N VAL A 20 -20.32 52.58 13.94
CA VAL A 20 -21.65 52.02 14.30
C VAL A 20 -21.68 50.52 14.00
N VAL A 21 -22.15 49.75 14.99
CA VAL A 21 -22.29 48.30 15.03
C VAL A 21 -23.68 47.87 14.56
N LEU A 22 -23.76 46.84 13.70
CA LEU A 22 -24.85 45.88 13.47
C LEU A 22 -24.37 45.00 12.30
N GLY A 23 -24.28 43.67 12.28
CA GLY A 23 -24.71 42.59 13.15
C GLY A 23 -24.84 41.33 12.27
N SER A 24 -24.12 40.27 12.65
CA SER A 24 -24.36 38.83 12.34
C SER A 24 -23.85 38.16 11.05
N SER A 25 -23.15 37.04 11.30
CA SER A 25 -22.90 35.83 10.49
C SER A 25 -21.67 35.74 9.57
N ASP A 26 -20.49 35.55 10.18
CA ASP A 26 -19.35 34.84 9.58
C ASP A 26 -19.28 33.44 10.22
N SER A 27 -19.46 32.32 9.50
CA SER A 27 -18.65 31.76 8.41
C SER A 27 -17.32 31.12 8.89
N ASP A 28 -17.46 30.09 9.73
CA ASP A 28 -16.40 29.10 10.01
C ASP A 28 -16.05 28.29 8.74
N ASP A 29 -15.22 28.81 7.84
CA ASP A 29 -14.47 27.95 6.92
C ASP A 29 -13.18 28.60 6.41
N ALA A 30 -12.18 28.71 7.29
CA ALA A 30 -10.82 29.10 6.89
C ALA A 30 -9.74 28.21 7.52
N ASN A 31 -9.84 26.88 7.37
CA ASN A 31 -8.62 26.04 7.36
C ASN A 31 -8.76 24.60 6.83
N LYS A 32 -9.61 24.34 5.82
CA LYS A 32 -9.60 23.04 5.13
C LYS A 32 -8.50 23.01 4.06
N LYS A 33 -7.27 22.63 4.45
CA LYS A 33 -6.20 22.27 3.51
C LYS A 33 -6.69 21.17 2.55
N LEU A 34 -6.70 21.49 1.25
CA LEU A 34 -7.16 20.59 0.19
C LEU A 34 -6.17 19.41 0.00
N PRO A 35 -6.66 18.19 -0.31
CA PRO A 35 -5.87 16.94 -0.26
C PRO A 35 -4.78 16.79 -1.35
N TRP A 36 -4.55 17.80 -2.18
CA TRP A 36 -3.49 17.84 -3.21
C TRP A 36 -2.46 18.95 -2.99
N VAL A 37 -2.53 19.71 -1.89
CA VAL A 37 -1.45 20.59 -1.47
C VAL A 37 -0.25 19.72 -1.12
N ARG A 38 0.73 19.67 -2.04
CA ARG A 38 2.00 19.00 -1.80
C ARG A 38 2.78 19.90 -0.84
N GLU A 39 3.07 19.39 0.35
CA GLU A 39 4.14 19.94 1.18
C GLU A 39 5.36 20.15 0.29
N GLU A 40 5.89 21.37 0.31
CA GLU A 40 7.09 21.73 -0.40
C GLU A 40 8.13 20.64 -0.15
N LYS A 41 8.61 20.03 -1.22
CA LYS A 41 9.68 19.06 -1.13
C LYS A 41 10.88 19.82 -0.59
N VAL A 42 11.13 19.69 0.71
CA VAL A 42 12.44 19.95 1.30
C VAL A 42 13.39 19.04 0.54
N VAL A 43 14.06 19.62 -0.46
CA VAL A 43 15.18 18.99 -1.13
C VAL A 43 16.22 18.82 -0.04
N ARG A 44 16.28 17.61 0.54
CA ARG A 44 17.44 17.22 1.33
C ARG A 44 18.61 17.24 0.37
N TYR A 45 19.36 18.33 0.36
CA TYR A 45 20.76 18.27 -0.03
C TYR A 45 21.33 17.05 0.68
N ARG A 46 21.92 16.12 -0.08
CA ARG A 46 22.76 15.10 0.55
C ARG A 46 23.91 15.88 1.15
N LEU A 47 23.78 16.29 2.42
CA LEU A 47 24.92 16.55 3.26
C LEU A 47 25.82 15.32 3.08
N LYS A 48 27.07 15.55 2.67
CA LYS A 48 28.08 14.50 2.79
C LYS A 48 27.95 14.02 4.23
N LYS A 49 27.57 12.75 4.41
CA LYS A 49 27.61 12.16 5.75
C LYS A 49 29.04 12.36 6.25
N ASP A 50 29.18 13.01 7.40
CA ASP A 50 30.48 13.06 8.06
C ASP A 50 30.97 11.63 8.25
N LYS A 51 32.26 11.43 7.97
CA LYS A 51 32.86 10.11 8.07
C LYS A 51 32.89 9.75 9.55
N VAL A 52 32.03 8.80 9.95
CA VAL A 52 32.05 8.23 11.30
C VAL A 52 33.42 7.61 11.53
N VAL A 53 34.14 8.09 12.55
CA VAL A 53 35.46 7.57 12.93
C VAL A 53 35.28 6.10 13.29
N THR A 54 36.05 5.22 12.65
CA THR A 54 35.94 3.77 12.89
C THR A 54 36.66 3.37 14.18
N GLN A 55 36.21 2.31 14.88
CA GLN A 55 36.91 1.84 16.08
C GLN A 55 38.37 1.47 15.79
N ALA A 56 38.65 0.92 14.60
CA ALA A 56 40.00 0.67 14.14
C ALA A 56 40.86 1.95 14.02
N GLU A 57 40.28 3.10 13.65
CA GLU A 57 40.97 4.40 13.58
C GLU A 57 41.22 5.01 14.98
N LEU A 58 40.50 4.57 16.02
CA LEU A 58 40.70 5.02 17.40
C LEU A 58 41.69 4.16 18.17
N VAL A 59 41.73 2.85 17.87
CA VAL A 59 42.49 1.86 18.65
C VAL A 59 43.84 1.50 18.01
N LEU A 60 43.96 1.53 16.68
CA LEU A 60 45.19 1.12 15.98
C LEU A 60 46.03 2.34 15.59
N ASP A 61 47.35 2.12 15.57
CA ASP A 61 48.31 3.10 15.05
C ASP A 61 48.10 3.34 13.54
N GLN A 62 48.35 4.58 13.10
CA GLN A 62 48.00 5.03 11.75
C GLN A 62 48.79 4.28 10.68
N ASP A 63 50.08 4.02 10.93
CA ASP A 63 50.96 3.30 10.00
C ASP A 63 50.53 1.84 9.83
N LEU A 64 50.15 1.18 10.93
CA LEU A 64 49.63 -0.18 10.90
C LEU A 64 48.29 -0.24 10.14
N LEU A 65 47.41 0.73 10.36
CA LEU A 65 46.13 0.81 9.66
C LEU A 65 46.31 1.00 8.15
N GLU A 66 47.26 1.83 7.72
CA GLU A 66 47.58 2.01 6.30
C GLU A 66 48.16 0.74 5.67
N ARG A 67 49.06 0.04 6.36
CA ARG A 67 49.57 -1.28 5.93
C ARG A 67 48.42 -2.28 5.75
N LEU A 68 47.55 -2.41 6.76
CA LEU A 68 46.43 -3.36 6.72
C LEU A 68 45.41 -3.00 5.64
N ARG A 69 45.18 -1.72 5.36
CA ARG A 69 44.31 -1.28 4.24
C ARG A 69 44.92 -1.61 2.88
N ALA A 70 46.23 -1.44 2.71
CA ALA A 70 46.93 -1.81 1.48
C ALA A 70 46.90 -3.34 1.25
N GLU A 71 47.02 -4.12 2.31
CA GLU A 71 46.92 -5.58 2.26
C GLU A 71 45.48 -6.05 1.99
N ALA A 72 44.50 -5.45 2.67
CA ALA A 72 43.08 -5.69 2.44
C ALA A 72 42.65 -5.43 0.98
N ALA A 73 43.21 -4.39 0.34
CA ALA A 73 42.92 -4.07 -1.07
C ALA A 73 43.43 -5.14 -2.05
N ARG A 74 44.46 -5.92 -1.67
CA ARG A 74 45.03 -7.01 -2.50
C ARG A 74 44.29 -8.33 -2.31
N MET A 75 43.51 -8.48 -1.23
CA MET A 75 42.79 -9.71 -0.93
C MET A 75 41.69 -10.02 -1.96
N ARG A 76 41.62 -11.29 -2.35
CA ARG A 76 40.60 -11.82 -3.30
C ARG A 76 39.85 -13.04 -2.79
N ILE A 77 40.23 -13.56 -1.62
CA ILE A 77 39.55 -14.69 -0.97
C ILE A 77 38.63 -14.12 0.10
N TRP A 78 37.37 -14.53 0.14
CA TRP A 78 36.39 -14.04 1.11
C TRP A 78 35.53 -15.16 1.69
N VAL A 79 35.13 -14.98 2.93
CA VAL A 79 34.08 -15.76 3.61
C VAL A 79 32.73 -15.21 3.16
N LYS A 80 31.84 -16.08 2.67
CA LYS A 80 30.54 -15.65 2.13
C LYS A 80 29.47 -15.66 3.22
N VAL A 81 29.02 -14.48 3.61
CA VAL A 81 27.93 -14.29 4.58
C VAL A 81 26.59 -14.33 3.84
N LYS A 82 25.82 -15.40 4.09
CA LYS A 82 24.52 -15.63 3.45
C LYS A 82 23.40 -14.78 4.11
N LYS A 83 22.17 -14.97 3.64
CA LYS A 83 20.95 -14.26 4.08
C LYS A 83 20.63 -14.31 5.58
N LEU A 84 21.15 -15.32 6.29
CA LEU A 84 21.01 -15.47 7.75
C LEU A 84 21.90 -14.50 8.53
N GLY A 85 22.78 -13.76 7.86
CA GLY A 85 23.73 -12.85 8.50
C GLY A 85 24.94 -13.57 9.09
N VAL A 86 25.56 -12.95 10.09
CA VAL A 86 26.79 -13.43 10.75
C VAL A 86 26.42 -14.53 11.76
N THR A 87 26.25 -15.76 11.27
CA THR A 87 26.02 -16.93 12.14
C THR A 87 27.32 -17.38 12.81
N GLN A 88 27.22 -18.22 13.85
CA GLN A 88 28.41 -18.78 14.53
C GLN A 88 29.36 -19.45 13.54
N ARG A 89 28.83 -20.21 12.58
CA ARG A 89 29.62 -20.82 11.50
C ARG A 89 30.44 -19.81 10.69
N VAL A 90 29.89 -18.63 10.39
CA VAL A 90 30.62 -17.57 9.68
C VAL A 90 31.73 -17.01 10.56
N VAL A 91 31.46 -16.84 11.86
CA VAL A 91 32.48 -16.44 12.85
C VAL A 91 33.60 -17.48 12.92
N ASP A 92 33.25 -18.77 12.93
CA ASP A 92 34.23 -19.86 12.97
C ASP A 92 35.06 -19.89 11.67
N GLU A 93 34.44 -19.72 10.50
CA GLU A 93 35.14 -19.60 9.20
C GLU A 93 36.10 -18.39 9.18
N ILE A 94 35.72 -17.26 9.77
CA ILE A 94 36.58 -16.08 9.94
C ILE A 94 37.75 -16.39 10.90
N LYS A 95 37.46 -17.05 12.02
CA LYS A 95 38.48 -17.44 13.01
C LYS A 95 39.46 -18.47 12.44
N SER A 96 39.02 -19.38 11.57
CA SER A 96 39.90 -20.30 10.84
C SER A 96 40.76 -19.56 9.82
N ALA A 97 40.22 -18.55 9.12
CA ALA A 97 41.03 -17.71 8.23
C ALA A 97 42.14 -16.98 9.00
N TRP A 98 41.84 -16.54 10.23
CA TRP A 98 42.78 -15.90 11.14
C TRP A 98 43.93 -16.78 11.66
N GLU A 99 43.87 -18.09 11.43
CA GLU A 99 44.99 -19.00 11.74
C GLU A 99 46.08 -18.94 10.66
N THR A 100 45.71 -18.54 9.44
CA THR A 100 46.63 -18.47 8.29
C THR A 100 47.03 -17.05 7.93
N ASN A 101 46.14 -16.07 8.14
CA ASN A 101 46.36 -14.66 7.79
C ASN A 101 45.92 -13.75 8.94
N GLU A 102 46.53 -12.57 9.08
CA GLU A 102 46.13 -11.56 10.08
C GLU A 102 44.75 -10.93 9.79
N LEU A 103 44.32 -11.01 8.53
CA LEU A 103 43.11 -10.39 8.00
C LEU A 103 42.16 -11.45 7.43
N ALA A 104 40.86 -11.22 7.61
CA ALA A 104 39.81 -12.02 6.99
C ALA A 104 38.82 -11.11 6.27
N MET A 105 38.56 -11.37 4.99
CA MET A 105 37.56 -10.65 4.22
C MET A 105 36.21 -11.39 4.28
N ALA A 106 35.15 -10.69 4.66
CA ALA A 106 33.79 -11.18 4.69
C ALA A 106 32.94 -10.42 3.66
N LYS A 107 32.23 -11.16 2.80
CA LYS A 107 31.33 -10.61 1.78
C LYS A 107 29.87 -10.88 2.12
N PHE A 108 29.06 -9.82 2.18
CA PHE A 108 27.70 -9.85 2.68
C PHE A 108 26.66 -9.91 1.56
N ASP A 109 25.77 -10.90 1.62
CA ASP A 109 24.55 -10.93 0.83
C ASP A 109 23.43 -10.07 1.46
N LEU A 110 22.31 -9.88 0.74
CA LEU A 110 21.11 -9.24 1.30
C LEU A 110 20.56 -10.04 2.50
N PRO A 111 20.09 -9.40 3.59
CA PRO A 111 19.77 -7.97 3.67
C PRO A 111 20.86 -7.09 4.31
N LEU A 112 21.86 -7.68 4.95
CA LEU A 112 22.84 -6.96 5.78
C LEU A 112 23.71 -5.98 4.97
N CYS A 113 23.94 -6.27 3.69
CA CYS A 113 24.67 -5.38 2.77
C CYS A 113 24.01 -3.99 2.56
N ARG A 114 22.74 -3.81 2.97
CA ARG A 114 22.05 -2.51 2.90
C ARG A 114 22.51 -1.53 3.97
N ASN A 115 23.05 -2.03 5.07
CA ASN A 115 23.49 -1.23 6.20
C ASN A 115 24.85 -1.73 6.68
N MET A 116 25.91 -1.26 5.99
CA MET A 116 27.29 -1.68 6.29
C MET A 116 27.79 -1.17 7.63
N ASP A 117 27.24 -0.07 8.16
CA ASP A 117 27.56 0.42 9.50
C ASP A 117 27.10 -0.58 10.56
N ARG A 118 25.88 -1.10 10.42
CA ARG A 118 25.38 -2.14 11.31
C ARG A 118 26.09 -3.48 11.08
N ALA A 119 26.44 -3.80 9.84
CA ALA A 119 27.24 -4.99 9.52
C ALA A 119 28.60 -4.95 10.24
N ARG A 120 29.25 -3.79 10.25
CA ARG A 120 30.50 -3.53 10.98
C ARG A 120 30.32 -3.82 12.47
N GLU A 121 29.36 -3.16 13.11
CA GLU A 121 29.07 -3.34 14.54
C GLU A 121 28.80 -4.82 14.91
N ILE A 122 28.01 -5.54 14.11
CA ILE A 122 27.69 -6.96 14.37
C ILE A 122 28.94 -7.83 14.26
N VAL A 123 29.77 -7.57 13.26
CA VAL A 123 31.00 -8.34 13.03
C VAL A 123 32.01 -8.09 14.15
N GLU A 124 32.23 -6.82 14.53
CA GLU A 124 33.12 -6.46 15.63
C GLU A 124 32.65 -7.09 16.94
N LEU A 125 31.35 -7.01 17.25
CA LEU A 125 30.76 -7.58 18.45
C LEU A 125 30.87 -9.12 18.50
N LYS A 126 30.64 -9.82 17.39
CA LYS A 126 30.64 -11.30 17.36
C LYS A 126 32.02 -11.93 17.21
N THR A 127 32.90 -11.28 16.47
CA THR A 127 34.25 -11.81 16.21
C THR A 127 35.26 -11.32 17.22
N GLY A 128 35.02 -10.17 17.87
CA GLY A 128 35.98 -9.48 18.73
C GLY A 128 37.11 -8.79 17.96
N GLY A 129 37.12 -8.87 16.63
CA GLY A 129 38.11 -8.24 15.76
C GLY A 129 37.69 -6.83 15.34
N LEU A 130 38.65 -6.04 14.86
CA LEU A 130 38.45 -4.66 14.41
C LEU A 130 38.27 -4.60 12.90
N VAL A 131 37.27 -3.87 12.39
CA VAL A 131 37.07 -3.73 10.94
C VAL A 131 37.93 -2.60 10.39
N VAL A 132 38.97 -2.96 9.65
CA VAL A 132 40.00 -2.03 9.13
C VAL A 132 39.66 -1.44 7.76
N TRP A 133 38.87 -2.17 6.97
CA TRP A 133 38.51 -1.76 5.60
C TRP A 133 37.09 -2.15 5.24
N THR A 134 36.39 -1.23 4.57
CA THR A 134 35.01 -1.42 4.11
C THR A 134 34.91 -1.05 2.64
N TRP A 135 34.47 -1.98 1.79
CA TRP A 135 34.26 -1.74 0.36
C TRP A 135 32.95 -2.33 -0.11
N LYS A 136 32.01 -1.47 -0.54
CA LYS A 136 30.67 -1.84 -1.02
C LYS A 136 29.93 -2.80 -0.07
N ASP A 137 29.95 -4.09 -0.38
CA ASP A 137 29.27 -5.20 0.31
C ASP A 137 30.24 -6.09 1.09
N SER A 138 31.50 -5.66 1.24
CA SER A 138 32.58 -6.45 1.83
C SER A 138 33.23 -5.69 2.99
N LEU A 139 33.56 -6.43 4.06
CA LEU A 139 34.30 -5.94 5.23
C LEU A 139 35.57 -6.77 5.39
N VAL A 140 36.66 -6.13 5.80
CA VAL A 140 37.89 -6.83 6.19
C VAL A 140 38.10 -6.64 7.68
N VAL A 141 38.18 -7.77 8.38
CA VAL A 141 38.26 -7.86 9.84
C VAL A 141 39.68 -8.25 10.22
N TYR A 142 40.29 -7.41 11.04
CA TYR A 142 41.56 -7.65 11.67
C TYR A 142 41.35 -8.35 13.00
N ARG A 143 42.12 -9.41 13.22
CA ARG A 143 42.08 -10.26 14.40
C ARG A 143 42.38 -9.51 15.71
N GLY A 144 43.26 -8.50 15.67
CA GLY A 144 43.79 -7.81 16.85
C GLY A 144 45.11 -8.39 17.33
N CYS A 145 45.99 -7.54 17.86
CA CYS A 145 47.35 -7.91 18.30
C CYS A 145 47.39 -8.96 19.43
N ASN A 146 46.29 -9.10 20.19
CA ASN A 146 46.22 -9.92 21.41
C ASN A 146 45.49 -11.26 21.26
N TYR A 147 45.14 -11.69 20.05
CA TYR A 147 44.30 -12.89 19.88
C TYR A 147 45.01 -14.21 20.27
N GLU A 148 46.35 -14.30 20.25
CA GLU A 148 47.05 -15.48 20.78
C GLU A 148 46.97 -15.61 22.30
N VAL A 149 46.90 -14.48 23.00
CA VAL A 149 46.79 -14.45 24.47
C VAL A 149 45.44 -15.00 24.94
N ALA A 150 44.37 -14.77 24.17
CA ALA A 150 43.03 -15.29 24.46
C ALA A 150 42.85 -16.80 24.18
N LYS A 151 43.67 -17.41 23.30
CA LYS A 151 43.67 -18.86 23.07
C LYS A 151 44.28 -19.64 24.25
N ASN A 152 45.23 -19.04 24.98
CA ASN A 152 46.03 -19.75 25.99
C ASN A 152 45.58 -19.57 27.44
N SER A 153 44.72 -18.59 27.77
CA SER A 153 44.38 -18.29 29.17
C SER A 153 43.12 -18.97 29.70
N GLY A 154 42.30 -19.63 28.87
CA GLY A 154 41.13 -20.37 29.36
C GLY A 154 40.16 -19.55 30.23
N ILE A 155 40.13 -18.21 30.07
CA ILE A 155 39.23 -17.35 30.84
C ILE A 155 37.85 -17.43 30.22
N SER A 156 37.10 -18.43 30.67
CA SER A 156 35.65 -18.42 30.61
C SER A 156 35.09 -17.37 31.58
N ASN A 157 34.22 -16.50 31.08
CA ASN A 157 33.21 -15.77 31.84
C ASN A 157 33.70 -14.88 32.99
N MET A 158 34.20 -13.70 32.65
CA MET A 158 33.84 -12.47 33.37
C MET A 158 33.50 -11.41 32.32
N VAL A 159 32.23 -11.40 31.91
CA VAL A 159 31.65 -10.21 31.28
C VAL A 159 31.28 -9.32 32.47
N ASP A 160 32.23 -8.51 32.92
CA ASP A 160 31.89 -7.33 33.70
C ASP A 160 31.10 -6.41 32.77
N ASP A 161 29.83 -6.21 33.11
CA ASP A 161 28.83 -5.44 32.38
C ASP A 161 29.13 -3.91 32.42
N ASP A 162 30.30 -3.49 32.93
CA ASP A 162 30.58 -2.11 33.35
C ASP A 162 31.74 -1.38 32.61
N ILE A 163 32.35 -1.96 31.57
CA ILE A 163 33.57 -1.37 30.93
C ILE A 163 33.34 -0.67 29.56
N TYR A 164 32.10 -0.47 29.09
CA TYR A 164 31.83 0.38 27.92
C TYR A 164 30.76 1.45 28.18
N GLY A 165 30.95 2.23 29.24
CA GLY A 165 30.38 3.57 29.32
C GLY A 165 31.12 4.53 28.39
N ILE A 166 30.79 4.53 27.09
CA ILE A 166 31.18 5.64 26.20
C ILE A 166 30.28 6.83 26.53
N PRO A 167 30.82 7.97 26.99
CA PRO A 167 30.07 9.21 27.10
C PRO A 167 29.97 9.85 25.71
N GLY A 168 28.76 10.13 25.24
CA GLY A 168 28.56 11.10 24.15
C GLY A 168 28.18 10.54 22.78
N GLU A 169 27.06 9.82 22.70
CA GLU A 169 26.11 10.09 21.61
C GLU A 169 24.77 10.38 22.30
N GLU A 170 24.21 11.56 22.10
CA GLU A 170 22.82 11.81 22.47
C GLU A 170 21.96 10.84 21.65
N LEU A 171 21.68 9.66 22.22
CA LEU A 171 20.68 8.73 21.72
C LEU A 171 19.46 9.56 21.35
N SER A 172 19.12 9.59 20.07
CA SER A 172 17.96 10.35 19.60
C SER A 172 16.76 10.03 20.50
N LEU A 173 15.95 11.02 20.86
CA LEU A 173 14.78 10.81 21.74
C LEU A 173 13.92 9.62 21.28
N PHE A 174 13.85 9.40 19.97
CA PHE A 174 13.19 8.27 19.33
C PHE A 174 13.76 6.90 19.74
N GLN A 175 15.08 6.76 19.84
CA GLN A 175 15.71 5.51 20.23
C GLN A 175 15.48 5.22 21.72
N ARG A 176 15.62 6.23 22.59
CA ARG A 176 15.36 6.07 24.03
C ARG A 176 13.92 5.62 24.30
N GLU A 177 12.96 6.26 23.63
CA GLU A 177 11.55 5.91 23.79
C GLU A 177 11.23 4.52 23.22
N GLY A 178 11.86 4.16 22.10
CA GLY A 178 11.75 2.82 21.53
C GLY A 178 12.34 1.73 22.43
N ASP A 179 13.47 2.00 23.07
CA ASP A 179 14.11 1.05 23.98
C ASP A 179 13.29 0.87 25.26
N ARG A 180 12.73 1.94 25.84
CA ARG A 180 11.77 1.90 26.96
C ARG A 180 10.52 1.08 26.61
N LEU A 181 9.96 1.29 25.42
CA LEU A 181 8.77 0.55 24.96
C LEU A 181 9.01 -0.97 24.90
N LEU A 182 10.24 -1.37 24.57
CA LEU A 182 10.64 -2.76 24.38
C LEU A 182 11.29 -3.38 25.63
N GLU A 183 11.45 -2.61 26.70
CA GLU A 183 12.01 -3.05 27.97
C GLU A 183 11.10 -4.09 28.64
N GLY A 184 11.68 -5.16 29.18
CA GLY A 184 10.92 -6.23 29.85
C GLY A 184 10.06 -7.13 28.94
N LEU A 185 10.10 -6.95 27.61
CA LEU A 185 9.40 -7.81 26.65
C LEU A 185 10.18 -9.08 26.27
N GLY A 186 11.51 -9.05 26.36
CA GLY A 186 12.37 -10.20 26.05
C GLY A 186 13.79 -9.81 25.61
N PRO A 187 14.63 -10.80 25.28
CA PRO A 187 16.00 -10.59 24.80
C PRO A 187 16.00 -9.89 23.43
N ARG A 188 17.01 -9.04 23.19
CA ARG A 188 17.12 -8.25 21.95
C ARG A 188 17.77 -9.05 20.82
N PHE A 189 17.30 -8.83 19.60
CA PHE A 189 17.84 -9.45 18.39
C PHE A 189 19.06 -8.67 17.90
N VAL A 190 20.26 -9.15 18.26
CA VAL A 190 21.54 -8.50 17.95
C VAL A 190 21.78 -8.43 16.43
N ASP A 191 21.38 -9.46 15.67
CA ASP A 191 21.58 -9.55 14.21
C ASP A 191 20.64 -8.67 13.37
N TRP A 192 19.97 -7.72 14.00
CA TRP A 192 19.09 -6.79 13.32
C TRP A 192 19.88 -5.83 12.41
N TRP A 193 19.53 -5.82 11.12
CA TRP A 193 20.24 -5.07 10.07
C TRP A 193 19.69 -3.66 9.83
N MET A 194 18.52 -3.32 10.36
CA MET A 194 17.98 -1.96 10.29
C MET A 194 18.49 -1.11 11.47
N PRO A 195 18.35 0.22 11.42
CA PRO A 195 18.76 1.10 12.53
C PRO A 195 18.07 0.74 13.85
N LYS A 196 18.73 1.09 14.97
CA LYS A 196 18.21 0.96 16.34
C LYS A 196 16.87 1.73 16.48
N PRO A 197 15.95 1.31 17.36
CA PRO A 197 16.11 0.34 18.45
C PRO A 197 16.16 -1.12 17.97
N LEU A 198 16.81 -1.97 18.76
CA LEU A 198 16.90 -3.40 18.46
C LEU A 198 15.57 -4.09 18.85
N PRO A 199 14.92 -4.79 17.91
CA PRO A 199 13.69 -5.51 18.20
C PRO A 199 13.96 -6.71 19.11
N VAL A 200 12.92 -7.19 19.77
CA VAL A 200 12.96 -8.40 20.61
C VAL A 200 13.02 -9.64 19.72
N ASP A 201 13.88 -10.59 20.06
CA ASP A 201 13.93 -11.88 19.37
C ASP A 201 12.80 -12.79 19.86
N ALA A 202 11.78 -12.98 19.02
CA ALA A 202 10.63 -13.79 19.37
C ALA A 202 10.95 -15.29 19.42
N ASP A 203 12.02 -15.73 18.76
CA ASP A 203 12.41 -17.15 18.81
C ASP A 203 13.07 -17.51 20.14
N LEU A 204 13.58 -16.54 20.90
CA LEU A 204 14.14 -16.81 22.24
C LEU A 204 13.07 -16.78 23.34
N LEU A 205 11.82 -16.44 23.00
CA LEU A 205 10.71 -16.44 23.94
C LEU A 205 10.20 -17.87 24.22
N PRO A 206 9.58 -18.11 25.39
CA PRO A 206 8.99 -19.41 25.72
C PRO A 206 7.96 -19.87 24.68
N GLU A 207 8.04 -21.13 24.26
CA GLU A 207 7.10 -21.70 23.28
C GLU A 207 5.67 -21.82 23.82
N VAL A 208 5.57 -22.18 25.11
CA VAL A 208 4.31 -22.37 25.83
C VAL A 208 4.43 -21.61 27.14
N VAL A 209 3.42 -20.80 27.44
CA VAL A 209 3.33 -20.08 28.72
C VAL A 209 2.26 -20.80 29.55
N PRO A 210 2.62 -21.43 30.68
CA PRO A 210 1.63 -22.08 31.55
C PRO A 210 0.52 -21.12 31.94
N GLY A 211 -0.74 -21.52 31.75
CA GLY A 211 -1.90 -20.69 32.07
C GLY A 211 -2.16 -19.51 31.12
N TYR A 212 -1.60 -19.53 29.90
CA TYR A 212 -1.88 -18.48 28.91
C TYR A 212 -3.39 -18.35 28.63
N MET A 213 -3.93 -17.17 28.90
CA MET A 213 -5.30 -16.80 28.57
C MET A 213 -5.31 -15.75 27.44
N PRO A 214 -6.17 -15.90 26.41
CA PRO A 214 -6.41 -14.84 25.44
C PRO A 214 -6.83 -13.54 26.13
N PRO A 215 -6.51 -12.37 25.57
CA PRO A 215 -6.83 -11.11 26.20
C PRO A 215 -8.34 -10.88 26.28
N SER A 216 -8.76 -10.27 27.39
CA SER A 216 -10.13 -9.82 27.60
C SER A 216 -10.51 -8.76 26.56
N ARG A 217 -11.65 -8.98 25.90
CA ARG A 217 -12.13 -8.14 24.81
C ARG A 217 -13.59 -7.77 25.04
N ARG A 218 -13.90 -6.47 25.02
CA ARG A 218 -15.26 -5.92 25.16
C ARG A 218 -15.48 -4.75 24.24
N TRP A 219 -16.65 -4.74 23.60
CA TRP A 219 -17.03 -3.64 22.73
C TRP A 219 -17.60 -2.46 23.52
N PRO A 220 -17.23 -1.22 23.18
CA PRO A 220 -17.97 -0.05 23.64
C PRO A 220 -19.44 -0.14 23.18
N PRO A 221 -20.43 0.29 24.00
CA PRO A 221 -21.87 0.11 23.73
C PRO A 221 -22.37 0.65 22.39
N TYR A 222 -21.67 1.62 21.79
CA TYR A 222 -22.01 2.24 20.51
C TYR A 222 -20.93 2.06 19.43
N GLY A 223 -19.97 1.15 19.64
CA GLY A 223 -18.87 0.89 18.73
C GLY A 223 -19.24 -0.09 17.62
N ARG A 224 -18.85 0.19 16.37
CA ARG A 224 -18.95 -0.80 15.28
C ARG A 224 -17.80 -1.80 15.36
N PRO A 225 -18.03 -3.09 15.03
CA PRO A 225 -17.00 -4.13 15.11
C PRO A 225 -15.94 -4.07 14.01
N GLN A 226 -16.28 -3.51 12.84
CA GLN A 226 -15.38 -3.46 11.68
C GLN A 226 -14.61 -2.14 11.60
N LEU A 227 -13.32 -2.22 11.23
CA LEU A 227 -12.52 -1.05 10.89
C LEU A 227 -13.00 -0.45 9.57
N LYS A 228 -13.16 0.88 9.53
CA LYS A 228 -13.43 1.59 8.27
C LYS A 228 -12.17 1.62 7.39
N ASP A 229 -12.32 1.70 6.08
CA ASP A 229 -11.19 1.75 5.13
C ASP A 229 -10.24 2.94 5.40
N THR A 230 -10.80 4.07 5.83
CA THR A 230 -10.02 5.25 6.23
C THR A 230 -9.16 4.99 7.46
N GLU A 231 -9.73 4.38 8.50
CA GLU A 231 -9.03 4.01 9.73
C GLU A 231 -7.93 2.99 9.46
N LEU A 232 -8.25 1.96 8.67
CA LEU A 232 -7.30 0.94 8.25
C LEU A 232 -6.13 1.55 7.47
N THR A 233 -6.40 2.52 6.60
CA THR A 233 -5.36 3.25 5.86
C THR A 233 -4.49 4.09 6.79
N SER A 234 -5.08 4.78 7.76
CA SER A 234 -4.35 5.57 8.77
C SER A 234 -3.46 4.68 9.65
N LEU A 235 -3.96 3.55 10.13
CA LEU A 235 -3.17 2.59 10.90
C LEU A 235 -2.00 2.03 10.09
N ARG A 236 -2.20 1.73 8.81
CA ARG A 236 -1.11 1.31 7.91
C ARG A 236 -0.08 2.41 7.68
N LYS A 237 -0.49 3.68 7.63
CA LYS A 237 0.44 4.82 7.53
C LYS A 237 1.29 4.94 8.80
N LEU A 238 0.67 4.86 9.98
CA LEU A 238 1.36 4.87 11.27
C LEU A 238 2.37 3.71 11.38
N ALA A 239 1.98 2.50 11.00
CA ALA A 239 2.83 1.32 11.08
C ALA A 239 4.09 1.37 10.18
N ARG A 240 4.11 2.23 9.14
CA ARG A 240 5.30 2.43 8.30
C ARG A 240 6.40 3.18 9.04
N ILE A 241 6.00 4.16 9.87
CA ILE A 241 6.92 5.05 10.59
C ILE A 241 7.47 4.34 11.83
N LEU A 242 6.67 3.47 12.46
CA LEU A 242 7.06 2.74 13.66
C LEU A 242 8.27 1.80 13.42
N PRO A 243 9.18 1.70 14.40
CA PRO A 243 10.25 0.72 14.36
C PRO A 243 9.68 -0.70 14.45
N THR A 244 10.52 -1.69 14.16
CA THR A 244 10.11 -3.10 14.32
C THR A 244 10.21 -3.45 15.80
N HIS A 245 9.19 -4.14 16.33
CA HIS A 245 9.14 -4.49 17.75
C HIS A 245 9.66 -5.91 18.00
N PHE A 246 9.26 -6.86 17.14
CA PHE A 246 9.63 -8.27 17.27
C PHE A 246 10.23 -8.81 15.98
N VAL A 247 11.06 -9.84 16.09
CA VAL A 247 11.57 -10.61 14.96
C VAL A 247 11.24 -12.07 15.14
N LEU A 248 10.57 -12.69 14.16
CA LEU A 248 10.06 -14.05 14.25
C LEU A 248 10.62 -14.94 13.13
N GLY A 249 11.09 -16.14 13.49
CA GLY A 249 11.49 -17.19 12.56
C GLY A 249 10.63 -18.46 12.64
N ARG A 250 9.96 -18.71 13.77
CA ARG A 250 9.14 -19.90 14.02
C ARG A 250 7.71 -19.77 13.49
N ASN A 251 7.14 -20.87 12.98
CA ASN A 251 5.76 -20.91 12.47
C ASN A 251 4.71 -21.21 13.54
N ARG A 252 5.08 -21.95 14.60
CA ARG A 252 4.16 -22.53 15.59
C ARG A 252 4.63 -22.26 17.02
N ARG A 253 3.73 -22.47 17.98
CA ARG A 253 3.95 -22.31 19.41
C ARG A 253 4.35 -20.87 19.74
N LEU A 254 3.52 -19.95 19.31
CA LEU A 254 3.76 -18.51 19.42
C LEU A 254 3.16 -17.91 20.71
N GLN A 255 2.99 -18.71 21.79
CA GLN A 255 2.33 -18.23 23.01
C GLN A 255 3.19 -17.21 23.77
N GLY A 256 4.50 -17.43 23.89
CA GLY A 256 5.40 -16.45 24.51
C GLY A 256 5.45 -15.13 23.73
N LEU A 257 5.45 -15.19 22.40
CA LEU A 257 5.34 -14.00 21.56
C LEU A 257 3.98 -13.32 21.74
N ALA A 258 2.89 -14.08 21.77
CA ALA A 258 1.56 -13.52 22.00
C ALA A 258 1.49 -12.79 23.35
N PHE A 259 2.03 -13.38 24.42
CA PHE A 259 2.13 -12.75 25.74
C PHE A 259 2.93 -11.44 25.71
N ALA A 260 4.10 -11.43 25.04
CA ALA A 260 4.89 -10.22 24.87
C ALA A 260 4.15 -9.14 24.06
N ILE A 261 3.35 -9.52 23.05
CA ILE A 261 2.49 -8.60 22.31
C ILE A 261 1.40 -8.00 23.20
N LEU A 262 0.81 -8.78 24.12
CA LEU A 262 -0.19 -8.25 25.06
C LEU A 262 0.41 -7.21 26.00
N LYS A 263 1.62 -7.46 26.53
CA LYS A 263 2.37 -6.44 27.30
C LYS A 263 2.64 -5.20 26.45
N LEU A 264 3.11 -5.37 25.20
CA LEU A 264 3.34 -4.26 24.29
C LEU A 264 2.06 -3.43 24.01
N TRP A 265 0.89 -4.06 24.00
CA TRP A 265 -0.39 -3.39 23.74
C TRP A 265 -0.93 -2.54 24.87
N GLN A 266 -0.35 -2.67 26.07
CA GLN A 266 -0.62 -1.74 27.17
C GLN A 266 -0.13 -0.33 26.82
N ASN A 267 1.04 -0.24 26.18
CA ASN A 267 1.69 1.03 25.84
C ASN A 267 1.49 1.45 24.38
N SER A 268 1.21 0.50 23.46
CA SER A 268 1.11 0.77 22.03
C SER A 268 -0.13 0.15 21.36
N ASN A 269 -0.54 0.72 20.22
CA ASN A 269 -1.72 0.23 19.49
C ASN A 269 -1.40 -0.86 18.45
N ILE A 270 -0.15 -0.90 17.96
CA ILE A 270 0.25 -1.67 16.79
C ILE A 270 1.48 -2.51 17.16
N ALA A 271 1.40 -3.81 16.92
CA ALA A 271 2.55 -4.69 16.98
C ALA A 271 3.09 -4.92 15.56
N LYS A 272 4.36 -4.55 15.34
CA LYS A 272 5.08 -4.76 14.06
C LYS A 272 6.13 -5.84 14.23
N ILE A 273 5.92 -6.95 13.53
CA ILE A 273 6.72 -8.17 13.64
C ILE A 273 7.44 -8.36 12.30
N ALA A 274 8.77 -8.36 12.31
CA ALA A 274 9.58 -8.71 11.16
C ALA A 274 9.78 -10.23 11.09
N ILE A 275 9.89 -10.75 9.87
CA ILE A 275 10.14 -12.16 9.61
C ILE A 275 11.64 -12.34 9.34
N LYS A 276 12.30 -13.29 10.02
CA LYS A 276 13.73 -13.56 9.85
C LYS A 276 14.03 -13.98 8.40
N TRP A 277 15.12 -13.45 7.85
CA TRP A 277 15.52 -13.74 6.47
C TRP A 277 16.31 -15.04 6.41
N GLY A 278 16.04 -15.87 5.39
CA GLY A 278 16.83 -17.07 5.12
C GLY A 278 16.53 -18.27 6.01
N VAL A 279 15.52 -18.19 6.88
CA VAL A 279 15.00 -19.36 7.62
C VAL A 279 14.21 -20.25 6.65
N PRO A 280 14.50 -21.56 6.57
CA PRO A 280 13.76 -22.47 5.69
C PRO A 280 12.35 -22.74 6.23
N ASN A 281 11.42 -23.06 5.32
CA ASN A 281 10.04 -23.46 5.64
C ASN A 281 9.18 -22.45 6.41
N THR A 282 9.47 -21.14 6.30
CA THR A 282 8.66 -20.07 6.87
C THR A 282 7.30 -19.93 6.16
N ASP A 283 6.20 -20.11 6.87
CA ASP A 283 4.83 -19.88 6.37
C ASP A 283 4.17 -18.71 7.09
N ASN A 284 4.12 -17.57 6.41
CA ASN A 284 3.58 -16.31 6.92
C ASN A 284 2.08 -16.38 7.18
N GLU A 285 1.35 -17.27 6.48
CA GLU A 285 -0.07 -17.45 6.69
C GLU A 285 -0.34 -18.16 8.00
N GLN A 286 0.35 -19.26 8.25
CA GLN A 286 0.26 -20.00 9.51
C GLN A 286 0.64 -19.11 10.69
N MET A 287 1.76 -18.38 10.61
CA MET A 287 2.17 -17.44 11.66
C MET A 287 1.09 -16.40 11.97
N ALA A 288 0.54 -15.75 10.93
CA ALA A 288 -0.45 -14.71 11.12
C ALA A 288 -1.77 -15.25 11.70
N ASN A 289 -2.21 -16.43 11.24
CA ASN A 289 -3.42 -17.09 11.73
C ASN A 289 -3.26 -17.54 13.19
N GLU A 290 -2.11 -18.09 13.57
CA GLU A 290 -1.83 -18.47 14.95
C GLU A 290 -1.76 -17.26 15.87
N LEU A 291 -1.05 -16.19 15.47
CA LEU A 291 -1.01 -14.96 16.25
C LEU A 291 -2.39 -14.30 16.38
N LYS A 292 -3.20 -14.31 15.32
CA LYS A 292 -4.58 -13.83 15.36
C LYS A 292 -5.43 -14.64 16.34
N ARG A 293 -5.28 -15.96 16.37
CA ARG A 293 -5.99 -16.84 17.30
C ARG A 293 -5.56 -16.62 18.75
N LEU A 294 -4.27 -16.49 19.01
CA LEU A 294 -3.73 -16.34 20.37
C LEU A 294 -3.99 -14.94 20.95
N THR A 295 -3.87 -13.89 20.15
CA THR A 295 -4.00 -12.50 20.61
C THR A 295 -5.38 -11.91 20.37
N GLY A 296 -6.18 -12.46 19.45
CA GLY A 296 -7.44 -11.86 18.97
C GLY A 296 -7.25 -10.55 18.18
N GLY A 297 -6.01 -10.17 17.86
CA GLY A 297 -5.70 -8.91 17.18
C GLY A 297 -6.18 -8.88 15.73
N VAL A 298 -6.42 -7.67 15.21
CA VAL A 298 -6.83 -7.45 13.83
C VAL A 298 -5.59 -7.36 12.93
N LEU A 299 -5.54 -8.22 11.91
CA LEU A 299 -4.45 -8.24 10.93
C LEU A 299 -4.53 -7.03 9.98
N LEU A 300 -3.57 -6.12 10.06
CA LEU A 300 -3.50 -4.93 9.19
C LEU A 300 -2.79 -5.21 7.87
N LEU A 301 -1.64 -5.90 7.95
CA LEU A 301 -0.79 -6.20 6.82
C LEU A 301 -0.06 -7.53 7.05
N ARG A 302 -0.06 -8.36 6.00
CA ARG A 302 0.75 -9.56 5.89
C ARG A 302 1.58 -9.47 4.62
N ASN A 303 2.89 -9.55 4.75
CA ASN A 303 3.83 -9.61 3.63
C ASN A 303 4.93 -10.63 3.94
N LYS A 304 5.78 -10.93 2.94
CA LYS A 304 6.96 -11.80 3.06
C LYS A 304 7.96 -11.38 4.14
N PHE A 305 7.91 -10.12 4.58
CA PHE A 305 8.88 -9.54 5.51
C PHE A 305 8.28 -9.08 6.83
N PHE A 306 6.97 -8.83 6.87
CA PHE A 306 6.33 -8.23 8.04
C PHE A 306 4.92 -8.77 8.24
N ILE A 307 4.57 -8.96 9.52
CA ILE A 307 3.22 -9.16 10.02
C ILE A 307 2.92 -7.97 10.93
N ILE A 308 1.82 -7.27 10.66
CA ILE A 308 1.40 -6.10 11.43
C ILE A 308 0.02 -6.37 12.01
N LEU A 309 -0.05 -6.34 13.34
CA LEU A 309 -1.27 -6.56 14.10
C LEU A 309 -1.68 -5.28 14.81
N TYR A 310 -2.98 -5.02 14.80
CA TYR A 310 -3.62 -3.99 15.61
C TYR A 310 -4.32 -4.65 16.78
N ARG A 311 -4.19 -4.07 17.98
CA ARG A 311 -4.80 -4.63 19.20
C ARG A 311 -6.32 -4.81 19.09
N GLY A 312 -7.01 -3.91 18.37
CA GLY A 312 -8.46 -3.85 18.28
C GLY A 312 -9.06 -2.68 19.08
N LYS A 313 -10.30 -2.28 18.77
CA LYS A 313 -11.02 -1.25 19.56
C LYS A 313 -11.63 -1.82 20.84
N ASP A 314 -11.65 -3.13 20.92
CA ASP A 314 -12.24 -4.00 21.92
C ASP A 314 -11.25 -4.50 22.97
N TYR A 315 -9.96 -4.27 22.74
CA TYR A 315 -8.91 -4.70 23.65
C TYR A 315 -9.05 -3.99 25.00
N LEU A 316 -9.12 -4.77 26.08
CA LEU A 316 -9.16 -4.29 27.44
C LEU A 316 -7.88 -4.73 28.17
N PRO A 317 -7.08 -3.80 28.74
CA PRO A 317 -5.93 -4.15 29.56
C PRO A 317 -6.34 -5.08 30.72
N SER A 318 -5.44 -5.99 31.12
CA SER A 318 -5.73 -7.01 32.13
C SER A 318 -6.27 -6.44 33.45
N GLU A 319 -5.69 -5.35 33.93
CA GLU A 319 -6.12 -4.66 35.17
C GLU A 319 -7.55 -4.11 35.06
N VAL A 320 -7.90 -3.52 33.91
CA VAL A 320 -9.26 -3.01 33.68
C VAL A 320 -10.23 -4.16 33.51
N ALA A 321 -9.79 -5.27 32.92
CA ALA A 321 -10.61 -6.45 32.73
C ALA A 321 -10.98 -7.15 34.05
N THR A 322 -10.05 -7.24 35.01
CA THR A 322 -10.34 -7.76 36.35
C THR A 322 -11.37 -6.89 37.06
N LEU A 323 -11.18 -5.57 37.06
CA LEU A 323 -12.13 -4.62 37.66
C LEU A 323 -13.53 -4.70 37.03
N VAL A 324 -13.61 -4.83 35.70
CA VAL A 324 -14.89 -4.98 34.99
C VAL A 324 -15.56 -6.32 35.36
N SER A 325 -14.80 -7.41 35.40
CA SER A 325 -15.34 -8.72 35.81
C SER A 325 -15.84 -8.71 37.25
N GLU A 326 -15.10 -8.11 38.19
CA GLU A 326 -15.52 -7.94 39.58
C GLU A 326 -16.84 -7.15 39.66
N ARG A 327 -16.91 -6.01 38.96
CA ARG A 327 -18.11 -5.19 38.93
C ARG A 327 -19.32 -5.92 38.34
N GLU A 328 -19.12 -6.73 37.30
CA GLU A 328 -20.20 -7.55 36.74
C GLU A 328 -20.69 -8.64 37.68
N THR A 329 -19.78 -9.29 38.42
CA THR A 329 -20.17 -10.29 39.40
C THR A 329 -21.01 -9.67 40.51
N GLU A 330 -20.69 -8.43 40.91
CA GLU A 330 -21.47 -7.67 41.87
C GLU A 330 -22.87 -7.31 41.34
N ILE A 331 -22.97 -6.83 40.08
CA ILE A 331 -24.26 -6.53 39.45
C ILE A 331 -25.12 -7.79 39.30
N ARG A 332 -24.53 -8.92 38.88
CA ARG A 332 -25.25 -10.20 38.77
C ARG A 332 -25.78 -10.68 40.11
N ARG A 333 -25.01 -10.50 41.19
CA ARG A 333 -25.47 -10.78 42.56
C ARG A 333 -26.70 -9.93 42.89
N CYS A 334 -26.64 -8.62 42.64
CA CYS A 334 -27.79 -7.73 42.87
C CYS A 334 -29.03 -8.13 42.06
N HIS A 335 -28.88 -8.47 40.76
CA HIS A 335 -30.01 -8.92 39.94
C HIS A 335 -30.64 -10.23 40.46
N LEU A 336 -29.83 -11.17 40.94
CA LEU A 336 -30.33 -12.42 41.54
C LEU A 336 -31.10 -12.15 42.84
N ASP A 337 -30.61 -11.23 43.65
CA ASP A 337 -31.29 -10.80 44.88
C ASP A 337 -32.61 -10.08 44.58
N GLU A 338 -32.64 -9.22 43.56
CA GLU A 338 -33.86 -8.58 43.05
C GLU A 338 -34.85 -9.59 42.47
N GLU A 339 -34.43 -10.54 41.63
CA GLU A 339 -35.31 -11.59 41.11
C GLU A 339 -35.85 -12.51 42.22
N SER A 340 -35.02 -12.85 43.21
CA SER A 340 -35.45 -13.62 44.37
C SER A 340 -36.51 -12.84 45.16
N SER A 341 -36.31 -11.53 45.32
CA SER A 341 -37.27 -10.63 45.96
C SER A 341 -38.55 -10.48 45.15
N ARG A 342 -38.47 -10.38 43.82
CA ARG A 342 -39.63 -10.34 42.91
C ARG A 342 -40.43 -11.64 42.92
N LYS A 343 -39.76 -12.79 42.95
CA LYS A 343 -40.42 -14.10 43.06
C LYS A 343 -41.14 -14.22 44.40
N LYS A 344 -40.48 -13.88 45.51
CA LYS A 344 -41.13 -13.83 46.84
C LYS A 344 -42.32 -12.87 46.88
N ALA A 345 -42.22 -11.70 46.23
CA ALA A 345 -43.31 -10.75 46.12
C ALA A 345 -44.46 -11.31 45.27
N ALA A 346 -44.17 -11.91 44.11
CA ALA A 346 -45.17 -12.56 43.26
C ALA A 346 -45.87 -13.73 43.97
N ASP A 347 -45.13 -14.54 44.73
CA ASP A 347 -45.68 -15.63 45.54
C ASP A 347 -46.53 -15.11 46.71
N SER A 348 -46.24 -13.90 47.22
CA SER A 348 -47.02 -13.23 48.26
C SER A 348 -48.27 -12.50 47.75
N VAL A 349 -48.35 -12.25 46.44
CA VAL A 349 -49.53 -11.65 45.80
C VAL A 349 -50.54 -12.77 45.50
N HIS A 350 -51.29 -13.18 46.51
CA HIS A 350 -52.56 -13.88 46.30
C HIS A 350 -53.55 -12.88 45.69
N ILE A 351 -53.67 -12.87 44.37
CA ILE A 351 -54.86 -12.30 43.72
C ILE A 351 -56.02 -13.23 44.08
N VAL A 352 -56.95 -12.75 44.91
CA VAL A 352 -58.30 -13.32 44.97
C VAL A 352 -58.90 -13.09 43.59
N VAL A 353 -58.85 -14.11 42.74
CA VAL A 353 -59.40 -14.06 41.39
C VAL A 353 -60.92 -14.12 41.50
N ASP A 354 -61.57 -13.00 41.24
CA ASP A 354 -62.96 -12.97 40.80
C ASP A 354 -63.01 -13.37 39.31
N PRO A 355 -63.83 -14.35 38.86
CA PRO A 355 -63.63 -15.04 37.57
C PRO A 355 -64.04 -14.27 36.31
N SER A 356 -64.14 -12.93 36.31
CA SER A 356 -64.92 -12.21 35.29
C SER A 356 -64.18 -11.22 34.38
N LEU A 357 -62.85 -11.21 34.32
CA LEU A 357 -62.13 -10.37 33.35
C LEU A 357 -61.02 -11.16 32.63
N ASN A 358 -61.29 -11.44 31.37
CA ASN A 358 -60.37 -12.05 30.41
C ASN A 358 -59.00 -11.36 30.45
N SER A 359 -57.98 -12.05 30.95
CA SER A 359 -56.59 -11.65 30.68
C SER A 359 -56.40 -11.72 29.17
N SER A 360 -56.23 -10.58 28.51
CA SER A 360 -55.85 -10.55 27.11
C SER A 360 -54.61 -11.41 26.92
N LYS A 361 -54.78 -12.53 26.24
CA LYS A 361 -53.75 -13.55 25.99
C LYS A 361 -52.64 -13.07 25.05
N THR A 362 -52.60 -11.77 24.75
CA THR A 362 -51.84 -11.15 23.68
C THR A 362 -50.39 -10.91 24.10
N GLY A 363 -49.45 -11.60 23.46
CA GLY A 363 -48.00 -11.47 23.68
C GLY A 363 -47.35 -12.57 24.52
N THR A 364 -48.08 -13.63 24.88
CA THR A 364 -47.56 -14.78 25.65
C THR A 364 -46.84 -15.79 24.75
N LEU A 365 -45.78 -16.45 25.27
CA LEU A 365 -45.02 -17.49 24.55
C LEU A 365 -45.91 -18.64 24.02
N ASP A 366 -47.05 -18.89 24.68
CA ASP A 366 -48.07 -19.84 24.25
C ASP A 366 -48.81 -19.41 22.98
N GLU A 367 -49.06 -18.11 22.75
CA GLU A 367 -49.59 -17.62 21.47
C GLU A 367 -48.61 -17.85 20.32
N PHE A 368 -47.30 -17.66 20.57
CA PHE A 368 -46.28 -17.92 19.56
C PHE A 368 -46.24 -19.41 19.17
N ARG A 369 -46.41 -20.31 20.14
CA ARG A 369 -46.50 -21.76 19.90
C ARG A 369 -47.81 -22.16 19.20
N ASP A 370 -48.93 -21.52 19.55
CA ASP A 370 -50.23 -21.75 18.90
C ASP A 370 -50.27 -21.24 17.45
N ILE A 371 -49.59 -20.12 17.15
CA ILE A 371 -49.41 -19.61 15.79
C ILE A 371 -48.52 -20.56 14.98
N GLN A 372 -47.42 -21.06 15.56
CA GLN A 372 -46.57 -22.08 14.92
C GLN A 372 -47.35 -23.36 14.58
N ASN A 373 -48.22 -23.83 15.49
CA ASN A 373 -49.01 -25.05 15.30
C ASN A 373 -50.16 -24.87 14.30
N LYS A 374 -50.85 -23.72 14.30
CA LYS A 374 -51.96 -23.43 13.36
C LYS A 374 -51.51 -23.27 11.91
N PHE A 375 -50.32 -22.71 11.68
CA PHE A 375 -49.79 -22.48 10.33
C PHE A 375 -48.80 -23.56 9.86
N GLY A 376 -48.35 -24.47 10.73
CA GLY A 376 -47.36 -25.50 10.40
C GLY A 376 -47.90 -26.75 9.67
N GLY A 377 -49.22 -26.98 9.66
CA GLY A 377 -49.78 -28.29 9.31
C GLY A 377 -50.37 -28.47 7.89
N LEU A 378 -50.84 -27.41 7.21
CA LEU A 378 -51.80 -27.58 6.09
C LEU A 378 -51.31 -27.20 4.68
N VAL A 379 -49.99 -27.02 4.46
CA VAL A 379 -49.46 -26.40 3.22
C VAL A 379 -48.31 -27.20 2.57
N LYS A 380 -48.04 -28.43 3.00
CA LYS A 380 -46.71 -29.04 2.87
C LYS A 380 -46.34 -29.72 1.53
N GLY A 381 -46.90 -29.33 0.38
CA GLY A 381 -46.47 -29.96 -0.87
C GLY A 381 -46.91 -29.31 -2.18
N LYS A 382 -48.21 -29.05 -2.39
CA LYS A 382 -48.69 -28.42 -3.65
C LYS A 382 -48.49 -26.90 -3.66
N LYS A 383 -48.82 -26.23 -2.56
CA LYS A 383 -48.55 -24.79 -2.37
C LYS A 383 -47.05 -24.51 -2.20
N GLU A 384 -46.26 -25.43 -1.64
CA GLU A 384 -44.82 -25.25 -1.53
C GLU A 384 -44.14 -25.15 -2.90
N ASN A 385 -44.52 -25.98 -3.88
CA ASN A 385 -43.94 -25.91 -5.23
C ASN A 385 -44.38 -24.66 -6.01
N GLU A 386 -45.66 -24.27 -5.91
CA GLU A 386 -46.15 -23.01 -6.51
C GLU A 386 -45.49 -21.78 -5.83
N LEU A 387 -45.35 -21.80 -4.51
CA LEU A 387 -44.68 -20.75 -3.74
C LEU A 387 -43.17 -20.70 -3.99
N GLN A 388 -42.52 -21.84 -4.26
CA GLN A 388 -41.13 -21.92 -4.67
C GLN A 388 -40.91 -21.33 -6.07
N LEU A 389 -41.76 -21.67 -7.05
CA LEU A 389 -41.71 -21.10 -8.40
C LEU A 389 -41.97 -19.59 -8.40
N GLU A 390 -42.95 -19.15 -7.62
CA GLU A 390 -43.27 -17.73 -7.49
C GLU A 390 -42.17 -16.96 -6.73
N ALA A 391 -41.54 -17.59 -5.73
CA ALA A 391 -40.35 -17.04 -5.07
C ALA A 391 -39.14 -16.96 -6.02
N GLU A 392 -38.93 -17.95 -6.89
CA GLU A 392 -37.86 -17.96 -7.89
C GLU A 392 -38.06 -16.85 -8.93
N LYS A 393 -39.28 -16.68 -9.43
CA LYS A 393 -39.66 -15.56 -10.31
C LYS A 393 -39.44 -14.20 -9.65
N ALA A 394 -39.90 -14.03 -8.41
CA ALA A 394 -39.70 -12.80 -7.65
C ALA A 394 -38.21 -12.51 -7.37
N ASN A 395 -37.39 -13.54 -7.19
CA ASN A 395 -35.95 -13.43 -7.04
C ASN A 395 -35.27 -12.99 -8.35
N LEU A 396 -35.64 -13.59 -9.49
CA LEU A 396 -35.14 -13.20 -10.81
C LEU A 396 -35.55 -11.78 -11.18
N GLU A 397 -36.80 -11.39 -10.92
CA GLU A 397 -37.26 -10.00 -11.13
C GLU A 397 -36.51 -9.00 -10.24
N ARG A 398 -36.24 -9.37 -8.98
CA ARG A 398 -35.44 -8.54 -8.07
C ARG A 398 -34.02 -8.37 -8.60
N GLU A 399 -33.40 -9.46 -9.07
CA GLU A 399 -32.05 -9.41 -9.63
C GLU A 399 -32.00 -8.64 -10.95
N LEU A 400 -33.01 -8.76 -11.81
CA LEU A 400 -33.18 -7.94 -13.02
C LEU A 400 -33.21 -6.45 -12.67
N ARG A 401 -34.05 -6.03 -11.72
CA ARG A 401 -34.09 -4.62 -11.26
C ARG A 401 -32.73 -4.13 -10.76
N ILE A 402 -32.00 -4.99 -10.03
CA ILE A 402 -30.66 -4.67 -9.53
C ILE A 402 -29.67 -4.52 -10.70
N GLN A 403 -29.69 -5.42 -11.68
CA GLN A 403 -28.77 -5.40 -12.83
C GLN A 403 -29.08 -4.23 -13.78
N GLU A 404 -30.35 -3.92 -14.02
CA GLU A 404 -30.79 -2.75 -14.80
C GLU A 404 -30.35 -1.45 -14.12
N ARG A 405 -30.55 -1.32 -12.80
CA ARG A 405 -30.05 -0.16 -12.04
C ARG A 405 -28.53 -0.03 -12.14
N LYS A 406 -27.79 -1.13 -12.05
CA LYS A 406 -26.33 -1.14 -12.22
C LYS A 406 -25.92 -0.73 -13.64
N LEU A 407 -26.64 -1.21 -14.67
CA LEU A 407 -26.40 -0.84 -16.06
C LEU A 407 -26.63 0.66 -16.28
N PHE A 408 -27.74 1.20 -15.76
CA PHE A 408 -28.05 2.63 -15.82
C PHE A 408 -26.93 3.50 -15.22
N ILE A 409 -26.41 3.12 -14.05
CA ILE A 409 -25.28 3.81 -13.42
C ILE A 409 -24.01 3.73 -14.30
N LEU A 410 -23.76 2.61 -14.96
CA LEU A 410 -22.64 2.47 -15.88
C LEU A 410 -22.80 3.37 -17.11
N GLU A 411 -23.99 3.42 -17.70
CA GLU A 411 -24.30 4.27 -18.85
C GLU A 411 -24.14 5.75 -18.52
N MET A 412 -24.64 6.20 -17.37
CA MET A 412 -24.39 7.56 -16.88
C MET A 412 -22.89 7.87 -16.71
N LYS A 413 -22.11 6.91 -16.19
CA LYS A 413 -20.65 7.07 -16.05
C LYS A 413 -19.94 7.12 -17.40
N ILE A 414 -20.41 6.35 -18.39
CA ILE A 414 -19.91 6.37 -19.76
C ILE A 414 -20.17 7.74 -20.36
N GLU A 415 -21.41 8.23 -20.26
CA GLU A 415 -21.82 9.52 -20.81
C GLU A 415 -21.04 10.68 -20.20
N ASN A 416 -20.91 10.73 -18.87
CA ASN A 416 -20.09 11.74 -18.20
C ASN A 416 -18.62 11.70 -18.66
N SER A 417 -18.04 10.49 -18.78
CA SER A 417 -16.66 10.33 -19.27
C SER A 417 -16.53 10.74 -20.74
N MET A 418 -17.56 10.50 -21.57
CA MET A 418 -17.61 10.95 -22.96
C MET A 418 -17.69 12.47 -23.05
N ARG A 419 -18.49 13.13 -22.21
CA ARG A 419 -18.58 14.60 -22.14
C ARG A 419 -17.23 15.22 -21.75
N GLU A 420 -16.51 14.63 -20.80
CA GLU A 420 -15.15 15.05 -20.45
C GLU A 420 -14.16 14.85 -21.61
N LEU A 421 -14.26 13.71 -22.32
CA LEU A 421 -13.42 13.43 -23.47
C LEU A 421 -13.70 14.40 -24.64
N THR A 422 -14.96 14.75 -24.87
CA THR A 422 -15.32 15.73 -25.91
C THR A 422 -14.80 17.12 -25.57
N LYS A 423 -14.80 17.53 -24.29
CA LYS A 423 -14.19 18.81 -23.86
C LYS A 423 -12.68 18.85 -24.16
N LEU A 424 -11.96 17.78 -23.81
CA LEU A 424 -10.53 17.68 -24.12
C LEU A 424 -10.24 17.57 -25.62
N ASN A 425 -11.17 17.01 -26.39
CA ASN A 425 -11.03 16.96 -27.85
C ASN A 425 -11.42 18.28 -28.52
N SER A 426 -12.32 19.09 -27.95
CA SER A 426 -12.66 20.41 -28.51
C SER A 426 -11.53 21.44 -28.32
N GLU A 427 -10.72 21.25 -27.29
CA GLU A 427 -9.48 22.00 -27.08
C GLU A 427 -8.39 21.61 -28.10
N TRP A 428 -8.58 20.49 -28.81
CA TRP A 428 -7.64 19.99 -29.80
C TRP A 428 -8.19 20.16 -31.22
N VAL A 429 -7.56 21.06 -31.98
CA VAL A 429 -7.89 21.27 -33.40
C VAL A 429 -6.67 20.85 -34.22
N PRO A 430 -6.75 19.80 -35.05
CA PRO A 430 -5.64 19.42 -35.91
C PRO A 430 -5.21 20.61 -36.78
N ALA A 431 -3.91 20.86 -36.89
CA ALA A 431 -3.41 21.90 -37.78
C ALA A 431 -3.88 21.65 -39.23
N GLU A 432 -4.37 22.69 -39.90
CA GLU A 432 -4.73 22.59 -41.31
C GLU A 432 -3.48 22.30 -42.15
N ASN A 433 -3.68 21.48 -43.18
CA ASN A 433 -2.61 21.08 -44.08
C ASN A 433 -2.32 22.22 -45.06
N ASP A 434 -1.08 22.73 -45.09
CA ASP A 434 -0.66 23.71 -46.10
C ASP A 434 -0.91 23.18 -47.52
N ALA A 435 -1.43 24.04 -48.42
CA ALA A 435 -1.74 23.67 -49.80
C ALA A 435 -0.48 23.36 -50.64
N ASP A 436 0.67 23.94 -50.26
CA ASP A 436 1.97 23.80 -50.94
C ASP A 436 2.78 22.60 -50.40
N ARG A 437 2.16 21.42 -50.34
CA ARG A 437 2.82 20.20 -49.85
C ARG A 437 3.81 19.62 -50.86
N GLU A 438 5.03 19.37 -50.41
CA GLU A 438 6.03 18.65 -51.19
C GLU A 438 5.54 17.22 -51.51
N ILE A 439 5.44 16.90 -52.80
CA ILE A 439 5.08 15.57 -53.27
C ILE A 439 6.37 14.74 -53.36
N LEU A 440 6.46 13.72 -52.53
CA LEU A 440 7.61 12.83 -52.49
C LEU A 440 7.47 11.73 -53.56
N THR A 441 8.47 11.56 -54.44
CA THR A 441 8.44 10.48 -55.45
C THR A 441 8.60 9.12 -54.79
N ASP A 442 8.20 8.06 -55.47
CA ASP A 442 8.27 6.70 -54.92
C ASP A 442 9.71 6.24 -54.68
N GLU A 443 10.67 6.69 -55.50
CA GLU A 443 12.11 6.40 -55.31
C GLU A 443 12.67 7.09 -54.07
N GLU A 444 12.33 8.37 -53.86
CA GLU A 444 12.70 9.12 -52.66
C GLU A 444 12.09 8.44 -51.41
N ARG A 445 10.85 7.96 -51.51
CA ARG A 445 10.13 7.27 -50.43
C ARG A 445 10.82 5.97 -50.02
N GLU A 446 11.28 5.19 -50.99
CA GLU A 446 12.05 3.97 -50.75
C GLU A 446 13.46 4.26 -50.21
N CYS A 447 14.10 5.32 -50.68
CA CYS A 447 15.40 5.77 -50.16
C CYS A 447 15.30 6.13 -48.67
N PHE A 448 14.34 6.97 -48.28
CA PHE A 448 14.13 7.34 -46.88
C PHE A 448 13.70 6.16 -46.01
N ARG A 449 12.96 5.19 -46.56
CA ARG A 449 12.65 3.92 -45.88
C ARG A 449 13.92 3.13 -45.55
N LYS A 450 14.81 2.93 -46.52
CA LYS A 450 16.10 2.24 -46.32
C LYS A 450 16.99 2.95 -45.31
N ILE A 451 17.02 4.29 -45.32
CA ILE A 451 17.72 5.09 -44.33
C ILE A 451 17.11 4.86 -42.94
N ALA A 452 15.79 4.90 -42.81
CA ALA A 452 15.09 4.72 -41.55
C ALA A 452 15.29 3.35 -40.91
N GLN A 453 15.44 2.30 -41.71
CA GLN A 453 15.76 0.96 -41.21
C GLN A 453 17.15 0.89 -40.58
N LYS A 454 18.13 1.60 -41.15
CA LYS A 454 19.50 1.69 -40.62
C LYS A 454 19.64 2.63 -39.43
N LEU A 455 18.64 3.48 -39.15
CA LEU A 455 18.66 4.40 -38.01
C LEU A 455 18.58 3.64 -36.67
N ARG A 456 19.59 3.85 -35.81
CA ARG A 456 19.60 3.35 -34.43
C ARG A 456 18.76 4.21 -33.47
N SER A 457 18.63 5.51 -33.73
CA SER A 457 17.82 6.40 -32.87
C SER A 457 16.35 6.32 -33.26
N SER A 458 15.48 6.15 -32.27
CA SER A 458 14.04 6.17 -32.48
C SER A 458 13.33 6.90 -31.34
N LEU A 459 12.19 7.53 -31.66
CA LEU A 459 11.30 8.15 -30.70
C LEU A 459 10.21 7.15 -30.32
N VAL A 460 9.91 6.96 -29.03
CA VAL A 460 8.92 5.97 -28.59
C VAL A 460 7.63 6.64 -28.14
N LEU A 461 6.51 6.25 -28.76
CA LEU A 461 5.18 6.67 -28.35
C LEU A 461 4.68 5.79 -27.20
N GLY A 462 4.42 6.46 -26.08
CA GLY A 462 3.82 5.84 -24.90
C GLY A 462 2.29 5.94 -24.89
N ARG A 463 1.70 5.61 -23.74
CA ARG A 463 0.24 5.63 -23.51
C ARG A 463 -0.44 6.98 -23.78
N ARG A 464 0.30 8.08 -23.70
CA ARG A 464 -0.23 9.46 -23.87
C ARG A 464 -0.52 9.82 -25.33
N GLY A 465 -0.07 9.01 -26.29
CA GLY A 465 -0.21 9.33 -27.71
C GLY A 465 0.65 10.53 -28.12
N VAL A 466 0.15 11.28 -29.10
CA VAL A 466 0.77 12.50 -29.64
C VAL A 466 0.37 13.68 -28.74
N PHE A 467 1.37 14.41 -28.27
CA PHE A 467 1.23 15.62 -27.47
C PHE A 467 2.46 16.50 -27.69
N ASP A 468 2.43 17.75 -27.22
CA ASP A 468 3.47 18.79 -27.45
C ASP A 468 4.92 18.25 -27.37
N GLY A 469 5.29 17.59 -26.27
CA GLY A 469 6.66 17.07 -26.09
C GLY A 469 7.07 15.93 -27.04
N VAL A 470 6.13 15.24 -27.70
CA VAL A 470 6.45 14.28 -28.78
C VAL A 470 6.88 15.03 -30.03
N VAL A 471 6.16 16.09 -30.38
CA VAL A 471 6.45 16.94 -31.55
C VAL A 471 7.75 17.71 -31.33
N GLU A 472 7.99 18.20 -30.11
CA GLU A 472 9.30 18.76 -29.72
C GLU A 472 10.43 17.75 -29.94
N GLY A 473 10.21 16.49 -29.53
CA GLY A 473 11.14 15.39 -29.78
C GLY A 473 11.42 15.18 -31.28
N LEU A 474 10.40 15.26 -32.13
CA LEU A 474 10.57 15.19 -33.59
C LEU A 474 11.45 16.33 -34.10
N TYR A 475 11.18 17.57 -33.70
CA TYR A 475 11.99 18.73 -34.10
C TYR A 475 13.44 18.63 -33.65
N GLN A 476 13.70 18.08 -32.46
CA GLN A 476 15.06 17.82 -31.98
C GLN A 476 15.78 16.76 -32.83
N HIS A 477 15.08 15.70 -33.26
CA HIS A 477 15.67 14.72 -34.17
C HIS A 477 15.94 15.32 -35.56
N TRP A 478 15.04 16.17 -36.06
CA TRP A 478 15.16 16.85 -37.34
C TRP A 478 16.26 17.92 -37.42
N LYS A 479 16.79 18.34 -36.27
CA LYS A 479 17.98 19.20 -36.17
C LYS A 479 19.22 18.57 -36.79
N HIS A 480 19.37 17.26 -36.66
CA HIS A 480 20.59 16.55 -37.04
C HIS A 480 20.34 15.43 -38.04
N ARG A 481 19.08 15.23 -38.47
CA ARG A 481 18.65 14.14 -39.35
C ARG A 481 17.49 14.60 -40.21
N GLU A 482 17.33 13.99 -41.37
CA GLU A 482 16.23 14.30 -42.29
C GLU A 482 15.02 13.39 -42.06
N VAL A 483 15.28 12.19 -41.53
CA VAL A 483 14.26 11.14 -41.30
C VAL A 483 14.23 10.77 -39.82
N VAL A 484 13.01 10.58 -39.31
CA VAL A 484 12.76 10.16 -37.93
C VAL A 484 11.93 8.90 -37.90
N LYS A 485 12.37 7.97 -37.05
CA LYS A 485 11.68 6.70 -36.78
C LYS A 485 10.94 6.80 -35.46
N VAL A 486 9.62 6.71 -35.50
CA VAL A 486 8.74 6.76 -34.33
C VAL A 486 8.15 5.38 -34.08
N ILE A 487 8.39 4.78 -32.92
CA ILE A 487 7.93 3.44 -32.58
C ILE A 487 6.67 3.53 -31.70
N THR A 488 5.59 2.87 -32.11
CA THR A 488 4.34 2.75 -31.35
C THR A 488 4.04 1.30 -30.98
N MET A 489 3.54 1.10 -29.76
CA MET A 489 3.12 -0.22 -29.24
C MET A 489 1.62 -0.46 -29.39
N GLN A 490 0.92 0.36 -30.17
CA GLN A 490 -0.50 0.16 -30.48
C GLN A 490 -0.71 -1.17 -31.23
N ARG A 491 -1.76 -1.91 -30.83
CA ARG A 491 -2.08 -3.24 -31.38
C ARG A 491 -2.88 -3.16 -32.68
N THR A 492 -3.77 -2.17 -32.79
CA THR A 492 -4.70 -2.04 -33.91
C THR A 492 -4.10 -1.17 -35.01
N PHE A 493 -4.00 -1.70 -36.23
CA PHE A 493 -3.41 -0.97 -37.36
C PHE A 493 -4.16 0.33 -37.70
N THR A 494 -5.49 0.34 -37.61
CA THR A 494 -6.31 1.56 -37.81
C THR A 494 -5.92 2.70 -36.86
N GLN A 495 -5.60 2.38 -35.60
CA GLN A 495 -5.15 3.37 -34.62
C GLN A 495 -3.74 3.88 -34.94
N VAL A 496 -2.88 3.01 -35.48
CA VAL A 496 -1.53 3.40 -35.93
C VAL A 496 -1.63 4.36 -37.11
N ILE A 497 -2.50 4.08 -38.09
CA ILE A 497 -2.74 4.97 -39.22
C ILE A 497 -3.30 6.32 -38.77
N TYR A 498 -4.28 6.32 -37.86
CA TYR A 498 -4.80 7.56 -37.28
C TYR A 498 -3.69 8.35 -36.58
N THR A 499 -2.86 7.67 -35.77
CA THR A 499 -1.72 8.29 -35.08
C THR A 499 -0.68 8.83 -36.06
N ALA A 500 -0.41 8.12 -37.17
CA ALA A 500 0.52 8.56 -38.20
C ALA A 500 0.01 9.82 -38.91
N LYS A 501 -1.29 9.86 -39.25
CA LYS A 501 -1.94 11.06 -39.80
C LYS A 501 -1.93 12.23 -38.81
N SER A 502 -2.16 11.97 -37.52
CA SER A 502 -2.04 13.01 -36.49
C SER A 502 -0.61 13.53 -36.38
N LEU A 503 0.40 12.67 -36.43
CA LEU A 503 1.79 13.12 -36.40
C LEU A 503 2.14 13.97 -37.64
N GLU A 504 1.68 13.57 -38.82
CA GLU A 504 1.86 14.33 -40.07
C GLU A 504 1.22 15.72 -39.97
N ALA A 505 -0.04 15.81 -39.53
CA ALA A 505 -0.74 17.08 -39.37
C ALA A 505 -0.05 18.01 -38.36
N GLU A 506 0.37 17.48 -37.21
CA GLU A 506 0.87 18.30 -36.09
C GLU A 506 2.34 18.71 -36.23
N SER A 507 3.16 17.86 -36.84
CA SER A 507 4.59 18.15 -37.00
C SER A 507 4.92 18.86 -38.31
N GLY A 508 4.01 18.83 -39.29
CA GLY A 508 4.25 19.28 -40.67
C GLY A 508 5.19 18.38 -41.46
N GLY A 509 5.61 17.24 -40.89
CA GLY A 509 6.45 16.26 -41.56
C GLY A 509 5.66 15.34 -42.49
N ILE A 510 6.30 14.86 -43.54
CA ILE A 510 5.69 14.01 -44.57
C ILE A 510 5.76 12.55 -44.12
N LEU A 511 4.62 11.86 -44.11
CA LEU A 511 4.57 10.42 -43.82
C LEU A 511 5.21 9.63 -44.96
N VAL A 512 6.32 8.94 -44.67
CA VAL A 512 7.03 8.12 -45.67
C VAL A 512 6.45 6.70 -45.72
N SER A 513 6.42 6.02 -44.57
CA SER A 513 5.89 4.65 -44.47
C SER A 513 5.57 4.25 -43.02
N VAL A 514 4.67 3.27 -42.87
CA VAL A 514 4.34 2.62 -41.59
C VAL A 514 4.74 1.16 -41.69
N GLU A 515 5.81 0.79 -40.98
CA GLU A 515 6.37 -0.57 -40.98
C GLU A 515 5.89 -1.37 -39.76
N LYS A 516 5.67 -2.67 -39.94
CA LYS A 516 5.35 -3.61 -38.86
C LYS A 516 6.63 -4.18 -38.28
N LEU A 517 6.82 -4.05 -36.96
CA LEU A 517 7.95 -4.64 -36.24
C LEU A 517 7.51 -5.91 -35.48
N SER A 518 8.48 -6.68 -34.97
CA SER A 518 8.21 -7.84 -34.12
C SER A 518 7.40 -7.48 -32.87
N LYS A 519 7.59 -6.27 -32.35
CA LYS A 519 6.81 -5.67 -31.27
C LYS A 519 6.40 -4.24 -31.66
N GLY A 520 5.17 -4.10 -32.17
CA GLY A 520 4.57 -2.81 -32.51
C GLY A 520 4.77 -2.40 -33.96
N HIS A 521 4.72 -1.10 -34.22
CA HIS A 521 4.82 -0.50 -35.54
C HIS A 521 5.79 0.68 -35.52
N ALA A 522 6.52 0.88 -36.62
CA ALA A 522 7.39 2.03 -36.83
C ALA A 522 6.75 2.98 -37.85
N ILE A 523 6.50 4.21 -37.43
CA ILE A 523 6.04 5.30 -38.28
C ILE A 523 7.29 6.09 -38.68
N ILE A 524 7.51 6.24 -39.98
CA ILE A 524 8.68 6.94 -40.53
C ILE A 524 8.22 8.28 -41.09
N LEU A 525 8.79 9.36 -40.56
CA LEU A 525 8.46 10.73 -40.93
C LEU A 525 9.68 11.40 -41.54
N TYR A 526 9.47 12.10 -42.65
CA TYR A 526 10.45 12.95 -43.31
C TYR A 526 10.16 14.42 -43.01
N ARG A 527 11.23 15.19 -42.83
CA ARG A 527 11.18 16.59 -42.40
C ARG A 527 10.60 17.55 -43.44
N GLY A 528 10.81 17.29 -44.74
CA GLY A 528 10.62 18.25 -45.83
C GLY A 528 11.90 19.01 -46.19
N LYS A 529 12.08 19.32 -47.47
CA LYS A 529 13.21 20.12 -48.01
C LYS A 529 13.12 21.57 -47.51
N ASN A 530 11.89 22.09 -47.34
CA ASN A 530 11.59 23.45 -46.90
C ASN A 530 11.55 23.64 -45.38
N TYR A 531 12.01 22.67 -44.59
CA TYR A 531 11.95 22.77 -43.14
C TYR A 531 12.78 23.93 -42.59
N ARG A 532 12.11 24.77 -41.80
CA ARG A 532 12.74 25.78 -40.94
C ARG A 532 12.45 25.42 -39.50
N ARG A 533 13.44 25.56 -38.62
CA ARG A 533 13.24 25.33 -37.19
C ARG A 533 12.19 26.32 -36.66
N PRO A 534 11.10 25.85 -36.02
CA PRO A 534 10.17 26.73 -35.32
C PRO A 534 10.90 27.53 -34.22
N GLN A 535 10.64 28.84 -34.13
CA GLN A 535 11.20 29.68 -33.06
C GLN A 535 10.54 29.41 -31.70
N LYS A 536 9.26 29.00 -31.71
CA LYS A 536 8.52 28.53 -30.53
C LYS A 536 8.27 27.03 -30.68
N PHE A 537 8.57 26.26 -29.63
CA PHE A 537 8.37 24.81 -29.60
C PHE A 537 6.99 24.39 -29.13
N HIS A 538 6.21 25.33 -28.58
CA HIS A 538 4.84 25.08 -28.16
C HIS A 538 3.89 25.29 -29.33
N SER A 539 3.26 24.20 -29.78
CA SER A 539 2.12 24.29 -30.69
C SER A 539 0.88 24.70 -29.88
N GLU A 540 0.20 25.77 -30.31
CA GLU A 540 -1.00 26.28 -29.63
C GLU A 540 -2.18 25.29 -29.68
N ASN A 541 -2.13 24.33 -30.61
CA ASN A 541 -3.22 23.41 -30.92
C ASN A 541 -3.12 22.04 -30.21
N LEU A 542 -1.97 21.67 -29.60
CA LEU A 542 -1.78 20.35 -29.00
C LEU A 542 -2.13 20.30 -27.51
N LEU A 543 -2.62 19.15 -27.07
CA LEU A 543 -2.83 18.86 -25.66
C LEU A 543 -1.52 18.96 -24.87
N THR A 544 -1.59 19.51 -23.67
CA THR A 544 -0.47 19.46 -22.73
C THR A 544 -0.18 18.02 -22.28
N LYS A 545 1.02 17.79 -21.75
CA LYS A 545 1.42 16.47 -21.22
C LYS A 545 0.45 15.93 -20.15
N ARG A 546 -0.23 16.81 -19.42
CA ARG A 546 -1.22 16.43 -18.38
C ARG A 546 -2.55 16.06 -19.01
N GLU A 547 -3.08 16.90 -19.90
CA GLU A 547 -4.34 16.64 -20.60
C GLU A 547 -4.25 15.40 -21.50
N ALA A 548 -3.13 15.21 -22.21
CA ALA A 548 -2.91 14.00 -23.02
C ALA A 548 -2.92 12.72 -22.17
N LEU A 549 -2.39 12.77 -20.95
CA LEU A 549 -2.49 11.65 -20.01
C LEU A 549 -3.93 11.46 -19.54
N GLN A 550 -4.65 12.54 -19.23
CA GLN A 550 -6.05 12.49 -18.82
C GLN A 550 -6.94 11.91 -19.92
N ARG A 551 -6.78 12.37 -21.17
CA ARG A 551 -7.44 11.84 -22.36
C ARG A 551 -7.23 10.34 -22.49
N SER A 552 -5.98 9.87 -22.35
CA SER A 552 -5.63 8.44 -22.41
C SER A 552 -6.33 7.62 -21.30
N ILE A 553 -6.34 8.14 -20.06
CA ILE A 553 -7.01 7.48 -18.93
C ILE A 553 -8.52 7.44 -19.14
N LEU A 554 -9.13 8.52 -19.64
CA LEU A 554 -10.56 8.58 -19.94
C LEU A 554 -10.94 7.60 -21.05
N MET A 555 -10.16 7.51 -22.13
CA MET A 555 -10.38 6.51 -23.18
C MET A 555 -10.30 5.08 -22.64
N GLN A 556 -9.31 4.78 -21.80
CA GLN A 556 -9.19 3.48 -21.15
C GLN A 556 -10.38 3.18 -20.23
N ARG A 557 -10.81 4.18 -19.44
CA ARG A 557 -11.97 4.08 -18.56
C ARG A 557 -13.24 3.81 -19.34
N ILE A 558 -13.51 4.58 -20.40
CA ILE A 558 -14.68 4.39 -21.28
C ILE A 558 -14.66 2.98 -21.87
N GLY A 559 -13.51 2.50 -22.37
CA GLY A 559 -13.37 1.14 -22.88
C GLY A 559 -13.75 0.08 -21.84
N SER A 560 -13.23 0.22 -20.62
CA SER A 560 -13.57 -0.70 -19.52
C SER A 560 -15.03 -0.64 -19.11
N LEU A 561 -15.62 0.56 -19.03
CA LEU A 561 -17.03 0.75 -18.69
C LEU A 561 -17.94 0.17 -19.76
N LYS A 562 -17.62 0.35 -21.04
CA LYS A 562 -18.35 -0.27 -22.17
C LYS A 562 -18.29 -1.79 -22.10
N PHE A 563 -17.14 -2.37 -21.75
CA PHE A 563 -17.01 -3.81 -21.56
C PHE A 563 -17.92 -4.32 -20.43
N PHE A 564 -17.91 -3.67 -19.27
CA PHE A 564 -18.79 -4.04 -18.16
C PHE A 564 -20.26 -3.81 -18.49
N ALA A 565 -20.62 -2.73 -19.18
CA ALA A 565 -21.98 -2.48 -19.63
C ALA A 565 -22.45 -3.59 -20.59
N HIS A 566 -21.60 -4.02 -21.52
CA HIS A 566 -21.87 -5.15 -22.41
C HIS A 566 -22.11 -6.45 -21.64
N GLN A 567 -21.23 -6.79 -20.69
CA GLN A 567 -21.39 -7.99 -19.85
C GLN A 567 -22.71 -7.96 -19.05
N ARG A 568 -23.11 -6.78 -18.55
CA ARG A 568 -24.37 -6.61 -17.82
C ARG A 568 -25.58 -6.72 -18.74
N ARG A 569 -25.53 -6.14 -19.95
CA ARG A 569 -26.57 -6.33 -20.97
C ARG A 569 -26.77 -7.81 -21.29
N GLN A 570 -25.68 -8.57 -21.44
CA GLN A 570 -25.74 -10.02 -21.67
C GLN A 570 -26.35 -10.78 -20.49
N ALA A 571 -26.03 -10.39 -19.24
CA ALA A 571 -26.67 -10.99 -18.07
C ALA A 571 -28.17 -10.68 -18.01
N ILE A 572 -28.57 -9.44 -18.33
CA ILE A 572 -29.98 -9.04 -18.41
C ILE A 572 -30.73 -9.85 -19.48
N THR A 573 -30.15 -10.03 -20.67
CA THR A 573 -30.78 -10.84 -21.72
C THR A 573 -30.93 -12.29 -21.30
N ASN A 574 -29.93 -12.86 -20.62
CA ASN A 574 -30.01 -14.25 -20.13
C ASN A 574 -31.09 -14.43 -19.06
N MET A 575 -31.15 -13.54 -18.05
CA MET A 575 -32.18 -13.62 -17.00
C MET A 575 -33.59 -13.36 -17.54
N ARG A 576 -33.75 -12.49 -18.54
CA ARG A 576 -35.05 -12.30 -19.22
C ARG A 576 -35.48 -13.58 -19.94
N SER A 577 -34.55 -14.28 -20.60
CA SER A 577 -34.84 -15.57 -21.24
C SER A 577 -35.22 -16.66 -20.22
N GLU A 578 -34.55 -16.69 -19.07
CA GLU A 578 -34.87 -17.62 -17.97
C GLU A 578 -36.26 -17.34 -17.37
N LEU A 579 -36.60 -16.06 -17.18
CA LEU A 579 -37.94 -15.64 -16.75
C LEU A 579 -39.02 -16.08 -17.76
N GLU A 580 -38.79 -15.90 -19.06
CA GLU A 580 -39.71 -16.36 -20.12
C GLU A 580 -39.85 -17.90 -20.15
N GLN A 581 -38.79 -18.64 -19.86
CA GLN A 581 -38.84 -20.11 -19.78
C GLN A 581 -39.69 -20.57 -18.59
N LEU A 582 -39.53 -19.94 -17.43
CA LEU A 582 -40.34 -20.24 -16.25
C LEU A 582 -41.83 -19.91 -16.48
N GLN A 583 -42.14 -18.78 -17.12
CA GLN A 583 -43.51 -18.41 -17.50
C GLN A 583 -44.14 -19.44 -18.46
N LYS A 584 -43.41 -19.87 -19.49
CA LYS A 584 -43.87 -20.92 -20.43
C LYS A 584 -44.05 -22.28 -19.75
N SER A 585 -43.26 -22.60 -18.73
CA SER A 585 -43.42 -23.83 -17.95
C SER A 585 -44.68 -23.82 -17.08
N GLU A 586 -45.04 -22.65 -16.54
CA GLU A 586 -46.26 -22.42 -15.77
C GLU A 586 -47.51 -22.58 -16.65
N GLU A 587 -47.52 -21.99 -17.85
CA GLU A 587 -48.61 -22.12 -18.83
C GLU A 587 -48.83 -23.58 -19.28
N ARG A 588 -47.75 -24.33 -19.53
CA ARG A 588 -47.83 -25.77 -19.88
C ARG A 588 -48.40 -26.61 -18.73
N ASN A 589 -47.99 -26.32 -17.50
CA ASN A 589 -48.52 -26.99 -16.32
C ASN A 589 -49.98 -26.61 -16.04
N GLY A 590 -50.42 -25.40 -16.42
CA GLY A 590 -51.81 -24.96 -16.38
C GLY A 590 -52.69 -25.66 -17.42
N ILE A 591 -52.23 -25.80 -18.67
CA ILE A 591 -52.99 -26.46 -19.75
C ILE A 591 -53.16 -27.96 -19.48
N SER A 592 -52.15 -28.63 -18.92
CA SER A 592 -52.26 -30.05 -18.51
C SER A 592 -53.31 -30.29 -17.41
N LYS A 593 -53.74 -29.25 -16.67
CA LYS A 593 -54.82 -29.36 -15.67
C LYS A 593 -56.22 -29.43 -16.32
N TYR A 594 -56.40 -28.94 -17.54
CA TYR A 594 -57.69 -28.92 -18.25
C TYR A 594 -57.93 -30.11 -19.20
N VAL A 595 -56.88 -30.88 -19.51
CA VAL A 595 -56.98 -32.07 -20.41
C VAL A 595 -57.22 -33.37 -19.62
N ASN A 596 -57.11 -33.34 -18.29
CA ASN A 596 -57.31 -34.48 -17.39
C ASN A 596 -58.54 -34.35 -16.46
N GLN A 597 -59.46 -33.43 -16.77
CA GLN A 597 -60.84 -33.42 -16.28
C GLN A 597 -61.75 -33.81 -17.44
#